data_AF-E6SCN2-F1
#
_entry.id   AF-E6SCN2-F1
#
_cell.length_a   1.000
_cell.length_b   1.000
_cell.length_c   1.000
_cell.angle_alpha   90.00
_cell.angle_beta   90.00
_cell.angle_gamma   90.00
#
_symmetry.space_group_name_H-M   'P 1'
#
loop_
_entity.id
_entity.type
_entity.pdbx_description
1 polymer ?
#
loop_
_entity_poly.entity_id
_entity_poly.type
_entity_poly.pdbx_seq_one_letter_code
_entity_poly.pdbx_strand_id
1 'polypeptide(L)'
;MTNKRHRAVRRNATRRRPVRSLRPDTASEQGPTSVSGVLAPDLDGLGDAAAAVTASLASEIARVRTPLAAELVLCQAFRVMEMGAPKDADEQERLEARSALLGQVIAHAETLSTPDALAVLRVCATLGPDVTRQAAGQAAARVAAAGVADRPWAESLGRPHLLRAWHYGDVFGSQTSAGALFDYRGRDHLLMVLIDHDLGGGVKDCWVAEGRRAREMRDAIAARMASDDAAFFEDIDAAGFAELLGSALAKPPCPRQVDQVEDVATYFYLTRSRADHVARLAGA
;
A
#
# COMPACT_ATOMS: atom_id res chain seq x y z
N MET A 1 -19.65 -47.44 -31.83
CA MET A 1 -18.28 -47.16 -32.28
C MET A 1 -18.06 -45.66 -32.30
N THR A 2 -17.18 -45.21 -31.42
CA THR A 2 -16.79 -43.83 -31.10
C THR A 2 -15.87 -43.23 -32.16
N ASN A 3 -16.01 -41.92 -32.44
CA ASN A 3 -14.90 -41.15 -32.99
C ASN A 3 -14.76 -39.80 -32.25
N LYS A 4 -13.80 -39.76 -31.32
CA LYS A 4 -13.40 -38.59 -30.53
C LYS A 4 -12.47 -37.71 -31.38
N ARG A 5 -12.82 -36.44 -31.57
CA ARG A 5 -11.84 -35.40 -31.93
C ARG A 5 -11.52 -34.59 -30.67
N HIS A 6 -10.31 -34.80 -30.15
CA HIS A 6 -9.72 -33.97 -29.10
C HIS A 6 -9.51 -32.55 -29.64
N ARG A 7 -10.12 -31.56 -28.99
CA ARG A 7 -9.78 -30.15 -29.17
C ARG A 7 -9.38 -29.59 -27.81
N ALA A 8 -8.09 -29.31 -27.66
CA ALA A 8 -7.53 -28.67 -26.46
C ALA A 8 -8.14 -27.28 -26.28
N VAL A 9 -8.75 -27.05 -25.12
CA VAL A 9 -9.28 -25.75 -24.70
C VAL A 9 -8.16 -25.00 -23.99
N ARG A 10 -7.63 -23.97 -24.65
CA ARG A 10 -6.67 -23.02 -24.09
C ARG A 10 -7.35 -22.16 -23.00
N ARG A 11 -6.84 -22.25 -21.77
CA ARG A 11 -7.11 -21.30 -20.67
C ARG A 11 -6.49 -19.93 -21.01
N ASN A 12 -7.28 -18.86 -21.00
CA ASN A 12 -6.79 -17.48 -20.91
C ASN A 12 -7.96 -16.53 -20.62
N ALA A 13 -8.28 -16.35 -19.34
CA ALA A 13 -9.20 -15.32 -18.88
C ALA A 13 -8.41 -14.27 -18.10
N THR A 14 -7.82 -13.32 -18.85
CA THR A 14 -7.48 -11.92 -18.49
C THR A 14 -6.35 -11.45 -19.41
N ARG A 15 -6.70 -10.97 -20.60
CA ARG A 15 -5.79 -10.20 -21.46
C ARG A 15 -6.37 -8.80 -21.63
N ARG A 16 -5.82 -7.82 -20.92
CA ARG A 16 -5.87 -6.42 -21.36
C ARG A 16 -4.92 -6.26 -22.56
N ARG A 17 -5.35 -5.49 -23.58
CA ARG A 17 -4.60 -5.26 -24.82
C ARG A 17 -3.32 -4.43 -24.55
N PRO A 18 -2.15 -4.77 -25.12
CA PRO A 18 -0.96 -3.94 -25.00
C PRO A 18 -0.94 -2.83 -26.07
N VAL A 19 -0.55 -1.63 -25.65
CA VAL A 19 -0.17 -0.51 -26.53
C VAL A 19 1.27 -0.73 -26.99
N ARG A 20 1.47 -0.52 -28.29
CA ARG A 20 2.68 -0.79 -29.07
C ARG A 20 3.81 0.19 -28.70
N SER A 21 4.88 -0.29 -28.08
CA SER A 21 6.12 0.48 -27.89
C SER A 21 7.16 0.08 -28.96
N LEU A 22 7.70 1.09 -29.64
CA LEU A 22 8.77 0.99 -30.63
C LEU A 22 10.13 1.07 -29.93
N ARG A 23 11.00 0.09 -30.21
CA ARG A 23 12.45 0.13 -29.88
C ARG A 23 13.20 1.14 -30.75
N PRO A 24 14.42 1.52 -30.33
CA PRO A 24 15.59 0.98 -31.03
C PRO A 24 16.73 0.47 -30.13
N ASP A 25 17.61 -0.30 -30.76
CA ASP A 25 18.70 -1.15 -30.27
C ASP A 25 20.01 -0.42 -29.87
N THR A 26 20.80 -1.09 -29.01
CA THR A 26 22.29 -1.29 -28.94
C THR A 26 23.25 -0.10 -29.21
N ALA A 27 24.45 0.05 -28.63
CA ALA A 27 25.28 -0.59 -27.61
C ALA A 27 26.51 0.35 -27.45
N SER A 28 27.29 0.25 -26.37
CA SER A 28 28.77 0.32 -26.39
C SER A 28 29.37 0.19 -24.99
N GLU A 29 30.31 -0.75 -24.88
CA GLU A 29 31.13 -1.11 -23.73
C GLU A 29 32.19 -0.05 -23.39
N GLN A 30 32.63 0.00 -22.13
CA GLN A 30 34.04 0.19 -21.77
C GLN A 30 34.30 -0.13 -20.28
N GLY A 31 35.04 -1.23 -20.05
CA GLY A 31 36.24 -1.37 -19.20
C GLY A 31 36.22 -1.05 -17.69
N PRO A 32 36.82 -1.90 -16.83
CA PRO A 32 36.69 -1.81 -15.39
C PRO A 32 37.79 -0.96 -14.73
N THR A 33 37.42 -0.22 -13.68
CA THR A 33 38.38 0.26 -12.67
C THR A 33 37.85 -0.06 -11.28
N SER A 34 38.53 -1.01 -10.65
CA SER A 34 38.42 -1.31 -9.23
C SER A 34 38.89 -0.13 -8.40
N VAL A 35 38.05 0.36 -7.48
CA VAL A 35 38.52 1.09 -6.31
C VAL A 35 37.78 0.58 -5.09
N SER A 36 38.54 -0.09 -4.24
CA SER A 36 38.15 -0.51 -2.90
C SER A 36 37.94 0.72 -2.03
N GLY A 37 36.77 0.84 -1.41
CA GLY A 37 36.43 1.92 -0.50
C GLY A 37 35.04 1.71 0.06
N VAL A 38 34.96 1.07 1.23
CA VAL A 38 33.73 1.01 2.02
C VAL A 38 33.40 2.44 2.45
N LEU A 39 32.53 3.09 1.69
CA LEU A 39 31.94 4.37 2.04
C LEU A 39 30.97 4.11 3.20
N ALA A 40 31.28 4.69 4.35
CA ALA A 40 30.24 5.05 5.29
C ALA A 40 29.17 5.85 4.52
N PRO A 41 27.87 5.56 4.68
CA PRO A 41 26.84 6.28 3.96
C PRO A 41 26.96 7.78 4.25
N ASP A 42 26.93 8.58 3.21
CA ASP A 42 27.09 10.03 3.23
C ASP A 42 25.91 10.66 4.00
N LEU A 43 26.07 10.82 5.32
CA LEU A 43 24.99 11.22 6.24
C LEU A 43 24.44 12.62 5.92
N ASP A 44 25.27 13.49 5.34
CA ASP A 44 24.90 14.85 4.97
C ASP A 44 23.95 14.87 3.75
N GLY A 45 24.21 14.03 2.73
CA GLY A 45 23.34 13.90 1.56
C GLY A 45 21.97 13.29 1.88
N LEU A 46 21.92 12.40 2.88
CA LEU A 46 20.66 11.85 3.41
C LEU A 46 19.86 12.92 4.17
N GLY A 47 20.52 13.80 4.92
CA GLY A 47 19.88 14.90 5.64
C GLY A 47 19.17 15.89 4.71
N ASP A 48 19.84 16.31 3.64
CA ASP A 48 19.25 17.22 2.64
C ASP A 48 18.08 16.58 1.88
N ALA A 49 18.20 15.30 1.54
CA ALA A 49 17.11 14.54 0.92
C ALA A 49 15.89 14.42 1.86
N ALA A 50 16.12 14.11 3.15
CA ALA A 50 15.04 14.02 4.13
C ALA A 50 14.36 15.37 4.38
N ALA A 51 15.11 16.47 4.39
CA ALA A 51 14.55 17.83 4.49
C ALA A 51 13.64 18.14 3.29
N ALA A 52 14.10 17.83 2.07
CA ALA A 52 13.31 18.01 0.85
C ALA A 52 12.03 17.15 0.83
N VAL A 53 12.13 15.88 1.24
CA VAL A 53 10.98 14.98 1.37
C VAL A 53 10.00 15.50 2.42
N THR A 54 10.49 15.96 3.56
CA THR A 54 9.66 16.53 4.63
C THR A 54 8.91 17.77 4.15
N ALA A 55 9.60 18.69 3.47
CA ALA A 55 8.98 19.90 2.91
C ALA A 55 7.93 19.56 1.83
N SER A 56 8.20 18.57 0.99
CA SER A 56 7.26 18.07 -0.03
C SER A 56 6.00 17.49 0.62
N LEU A 57 6.16 16.59 1.60
CA LEU A 57 5.06 16.00 2.36
C LEU A 57 4.22 17.07 3.08
N ALA A 58 4.87 18.04 3.74
CA ALA A 58 4.20 19.13 4.42
C ALA A 58 3.41 20.02 3.43
N SER A 59 3.96 20.31 2.25
CA SER A 59 3.29 21.08 1.21
C SER A 59 2.05 20.37 0.66
N GLU A 60 2.12 19.05 0.43
CA GLU A 60 0.99 18.26 -0.02
C GLU A 60 -0.08 18.13 1.07
N ILE A 61 0.31 17.83 2.31
CA ILE A 61 -0.63 17.63 3.42
C ILE A 61 -1.35 18.92 3.83
N ALA A 62 -0.73 20.08 3.63
CA ALA A 62 -1.34 21.39 3.89
C ALA A 62 -2.66 21.58 3.12
N ARG A 63 -2.75 21.00 1.91
CA ARG A 63 -3.91 21.10 1.00
C ARG A 63 -5.01 20.09 1.33
N VAL A 64 -4.70 19.07 2.13
CA VAL A 64 -5.59 17.97 2.46
C VAL A 64 -6.67 18.38 3.46
N ARG A 65 -7.89 17.88 3.21
CA ARG A 65 -9.09 18.15 4.01
C ARG A 65 -9.75 16.91 4.62
N THR A 66 -9.25 15.72 4.33
CA THR A 66 -9.85 14.44 4.75
C THR A 66 -8.79 13.46 5.23
N PRO A 67 -9.10 12.57 6.19
CA PRO A 67 -8.12 11.61 6.70
C PRO A 67 -7.52 10.71 5.60
N LEU A 68 -8.37 10.18 4.69
CA LEU A 68 -7.88 9.33 3.61
C LEU A 68 -6.92 10.05 2.67
N ALA A 69 -7.25 11.26 2.24
CA ALA A 69 -6.32 12.03 1.41
C ALA A 69 -4.99 12.31 2.14
N ALA A 70 -4.97 12.38 3.48
CA ALA A 70 -3.72 12.56 4.24
C ALA A 70 -2.90 11.27 4.24
N GLU A 71 -3.56 10.13 4.44
CA GLU A 71 -2.99 8.79 4.31
C GLU A 71 -2.37 8.58 2.91
N LEU A 72 -3.09 8.99 1.87
CA LEU A 72 -2.65 8.85 0.48
C LEU A 72 -1.41 9.68 0.14
N VAL A 73 -1.17 10.82 0.81
CA VAL A 73 0.07 11.60 0.62
C VAL A 73 1.30 10.74 0.94
N LEU A 74 1.28 10.00 2.06
CA LEU A 74 2.41 9.14 2.42
C LEU A 74 2.50 7.88 1.55
N CYS A 75 1.36 7.31 1.13
CA CYS A 75 1.34 6.22 0.15
C CYS A 75 2.05 6.58 -1.16
N GLN A 76 1.83 7.79 -1.68
CA GLN A 76 2.53 8.24 -2.89
C GLN A 76 4.04 8.42 -2.66
N ALA A 77 4.45 8.87 -1.47
CA ALA A 77 5.86 8.95 -1.13
C ALA A 77 6.51 7.55 -1.08
N PHE A 78 5.82 6.54 -0.52
CA PHE A 78 6.31 5.15 -0.55
C PHE A 78 6.48 4.61 -1.97
N ARG A 79 5.53 4.89 -2.86
CA ARG A 79 5.68 4.55 -4.28
C ARG A 79 6.94 5.16 -4.87
N VAL A 80 7.17 6.46 -4.67
CA VAL A 80 8.36 7.15 -5.21
C VAL A 80 9.65 6.53 -4.67
N MET A 81 9.71 6.23 -3.36
CA MET A 81 10.86 5.57 -2.74
C MET A 81 11.11 4.19 -3.36
N GLU A 82 10.06 3.40 -3.57
CA GLU A 82 10.16 2.06 -4.15
C GLU A 82 10.65 2.09 -5.60
N MET A 83 10.13 3.03 -6.39
CA MET A 83 10.54 3.19 -7.79
C MET A 83 11.97 3.73 -7.92
N GLY A 84 12.48 4.42 -6.90
CA GLY A 84 13.86 4.90 -6.83
C GLY A 84 14.86 3.90 -6.23
N ALA A 85 14.38 2.81 -5.62
CA ALA A 85 15.25 1.82 -4.99
C ALA A 85 16.06 1.01 -6.02
N PRO A 86 17.29 0.57 -5.68
CA PRO A 86 18.09 -0.30 -6.56
C PRO A 86 17.31 -1.54 -6.96
N LYS A 87 17.46 -1.99 -8.21
CA LYS A 87 16.67 -3.12 -8.75
C LYS A 87 17.03 -4.47 -8.12
N ASP A 88 18.25 -4.57 -7.64
CA ASP A 88 18.84 -5.73 -6.98
C ASP A 88 18.67 -5.71 -5.46
N ALA A 89 18.18 -4.60 -4.90
CA ALA A 89 17.90 -4.51 -3.46
C ALA A 89 16.85 -5.55 -3.05
N ASP A 90 17.17 -6.32 -2.01
CA ASP A 90 16.22 -7.25 -1.43
C ASP A 90 15.18 -6.54 -0.54
N GLU A 91 14.19 -7.28 -0.03
CA GLU A 91 13.11 -6.70 0.77
C GLU A 91 13.62 -6.10 2.10
N GLN A 92 14.63 -6.72 2.70
CA GLN A 92 15.20 -6.25 3.96
C GLN A 92 15.96 -4.94 3.74
N GLU A 93 16.78 -4.86 2.70
CA GLU A 93 17.49 -3.64 2.32
C GLU A 93 16.52 -2.49 2.00
N ARG A 94 15.43 -2.78 1.27
CA ARG A 94 14.35 -1.81 0.99
C ARG A 94 13.67 -1.33 2.27
N LEU A 95 13.38 -2.25 3.19
CA LEU A 95 12.77 -1.93 4.48
C LEU A 95 13.68 -1.04 5.33
N GLU A 96 14.98 -1.35 5.38
CA GLU A 96 15.98 -0.58 6.12
C GLU A 96 16.14 0.82 5.53
N ALA A 97 16.33 0.95 4.22
CA ALA A 97 16.45 2.24 3.55
C ALA A 97 15.22 3.13 3.76
N ARG A 98 14.02 2.54 3.63
CA ARG A 98 12.75 3.25 3.87
C ARG A 98 12.60 3.68 5.32
N SER A 99 12.94 2.80 6.26
CA SER A 99 12.86 3.09 7.70
C SER A 99 13.85 4.18 8.11
N ALA A 100 15.07 4.17 7.55
CA ALA A 100 16.07 5.20 7.76
C ALA A 100 15.59 6.57 7.26
N LEU A 101 15.10 6.63 6.01
CA LEU A 101 14.59 7.87 5.43
C LEU A 101 13.37 8.40 6.21
N LEU A 102 12.41 7.54 6.56
CA LEU A 102 11.29 7.94 7.41
C LEU A 102 11.74 8.43 8.78
N GLY A 103 12.75 7.80 9.39
CA GLY A 103 13.32 8.25 10.66
C GLY A 103 13.85 9.68 10.57
N GLN A 104 14.54 10.02 9.48
CA GLN A 104 15.01 11.38 9.24
C GLN A 104 13.87 12.36 8.95
N VAL A 105 12.87 11.96 8.17
CA VAL A 105 11.64 12.76 7.94
C VAL A 105 10.94 13.07 9.25
N ILE A 106 10.81 12.08 10.15
CA ILE A 106 10.22 12.25 11.48
C ILE A 106 11.03 13.26 12.29
N ALA A 107 12.35 13.12 12.35
CA ALA A 107 13.21 14.05 13.08
C ALA A 107 13.14 15.49 12.53
N HIS A 108 13.09 15.63 11.20
CA HIS A 108 13.00 16.94 10.55
C HIS A 108 11.61 17.59 10.75
N ALA A 109 10.53 16.81 10.61
CA ALA A 109 9.17 17.28 10.88
C ALA A 109 8.99 17.71 12.35
N GLU A 110 9.58 16.95 13.29
CA GLU A 110 9.61 17.34 14.70
C GLU A 110 10.35 18.66 14.91
N THR A 111 11.52 18.83 14.30
CA THR A 111 12.31 20.07 14.37
C THR A 111 11.54 21.28 13.82
N LEU A 112 10.81 21.10 12.71
CA LEU A 112 10.00 22.17 12.12
C LEU A 112 8.85 22.62 13.03
N SER A 113 8.21 21.69 13.75
CA SER A 113 7.15 21.99 14.73
C SER A 113 6.05 22.92 14.19
N THR A 114 5.66 22.75 12.93
CA THR A 114 4.53 23.47 12.30
C THR A 114 3.28 22.59 12.27
N PRO A 115 2.06 23.16 12.08
CA PRO A 115 0.84 22.36 11.94
C PRO A 115 0.90 21.31 10.83
N ASP A 116 1.55 21.64 9.70
CA ASP A 116 1.69 20.71 8.58
C ASP A 116 2.74 19.63 8.88
N ALA A 117 3.82 19.96 9.59
CA ALA A 117 4.79 18.98 10.05
C ALA A 117 4.19 18.02 11.10
N LEU A 118 3.38 18.52 12.04
CA LEU A 118 2.61 17.69 12.96
C LEU A 118 1.68 16.74 12.21
N ALA A 119 1.01 17.23 11.17
CA ALA A 119 0.16 16.39 10.33
C ALA A 119 0.94 15.27 9.63
N VAL A 120 2.16 15.54 9.14
CA VAL A 120 3.05 14.50 8.59
C VAL A 120 3.39 13.45 9.65
N LEU A 121 3.77 13.88 10.87
CA LEU A 121 4.06 12.97 11.98
C LEU A 121 2.86 12.08 12.33
N ARG A 122 1.64 12.62 12.32
CA ARG A 122 0.40 11.86 12.54
C ARG A 122 0.18 10.78 11.48
N VAL A 123 0.43 11.11 10.20
CA VAL A 123 0.34 10.13 9.10
C VAL A 123 1.41 9.05 9.23
N CYS A 124 2.67 9.41 9.50
CA CYS A 124 3.75 8.44 9.74
C CYS A 124 3.48 7.54 10.96
N ALA A 125 2.82 8.05 12.00
CA ALA A 125 2.42 7.25 13.16
C ALA A 125 1.34 6.23 12.82
N THR A 126 0.53 6.51 11.79
CA THR A 126 -0.56 5.64 11.32
C THR A 126 -0.10 4.66 10.26
N LEU A 127 0.73 5.14 9.35
CA LEU A 127 1.18 4.48 8.13
C LEU A 127 2.71 4.43 8.13
N GLY A 128 3.26 3.23 8.07
CA GLY A 128 4.70 3.01 7.97
C GLY A 128 5.12 1.68 8.59
N PRO A 129 6.42 1.33 8.44
CA PRO A 129 7.04 0.23 9.16
C PRO A 129 6.85 0.35 10.67
N ASP A 130 6.68 -0.77 11.37
CA ASP A 130 6.49 -0.81 12.84
C ASP A 130 7.52 0.02 13.59
N VAL A 131 8.79 -0.12 13.19
CA VAL A 131 9.94 0.55 13.79
C VAL A 131 9.83 2.08 13.76
N THR A 132 9.12 2.64 12.78
CA THR A 132 8.96 4.10 12.63
C THR A 132 7.65 4.65 13.21
N ARG A 133 6.57 3.85 13.24
CA ARG A 133 5.25 4.31 13.71
C ARG A 133 5.28 4.82 15.15
N GLN A 134 5.97 4.08 16.04
CA GLN A 134 6.09 4.47 17.45
C GLN A 134 6.86 5.79 17.60
N ALA A 135 8.00 5.93 16.93
CA ALA A 135 8.81 7.15 16.97
C ALA A 135 8.04 8.37 16.44
N ALA A 136 7.32 8.21 15.32
CA ALA A 136 6.45 9.25 14.77
C ALA A 136 5.33 9.66 15.74
N GLY A 137 4.69 8.70 16.41
CA GLY A 137 3.66 8.96 17.40
C GLY A 137 4.17 9.75 18.61
N GLN A 138 5.37 9.42 19.10
CA GLN A 138 6.02 10.14 20.19
C GLN A 138 6.44 11.56 19.79
N ALA A 139 7.02 11.72 18.60
CA ALA A 139 7.34 13.03 18.04
C ALA A 139 6.09 13.91 17.88
N ALA A 140 5.01 13.36 17.31
CA ALA A 140 3.73 14.07 17.20
C ALA A 140 3.20 14.51 18.56
N ALA A 141 3.30 13.65 19.58
CA ALA A 141 2.87 13.98 20.93
C ALA A 141 3.68 15.14 21.54
N ARG A 142 5.01 15.18 21.34
CA ARG A 142 5.87 16.27 21.81
C ARG A 142 5.55 17.59 21.10
N VAL A 143 5.41 17.57 19.78
CA VAL A 143 5.05 18.75 18.99
C VAL A 143 3.67 19.30 19.39
N ALA A 144 2.68 18.43 19.57
CA ALA A 144 1.36 18.83 20.04
C ALA A 144 1.39 19.39 21.48
N ALA A 145 2.16 18.78 22.39
CA ALA A 145 2.33 19.27 23.76
C ALA A 145 3.02 20.65 23.84
N ALA A 146 3.81 21.00 22.82
CA ALA A 146 4.40 22.34 22.66
C ALA A 146 3.39 23.40 22.14
N GLY A 147 2.13 23.03 21.92
CA GLY A 147 1.04 23.95 21.55
C GLY A 147 0.77 24.07 20.05
N VAL A 148 1.39 23.23 19.22
CA VAL A 148 1.11 23.21 17.77
C VAL A 148 -0.28 22.65 17.52
N ALA A 149 -1.11 23.41 16.80
CA ALA A 149 -2.48 23.02 16.50
C ALA A 149 -2.53 21.83 15.53
N ASP A 150 -3.40 20.87 15.84
CA ASP A 150 -3.62 19.69 15.00
C ASP A 150 -4.64 19.97 13.87
N ARG A 151 -4.66 19.10 12.86
CA ARG A 151 -5.62 19.20 11.76
C ARG A 151 -6.98 18.66 12.22
N PRO A 152 -8.11 19.23 11.76
CA PRO A 152 -9.46 18.77 12.16
C PRO A 152 -9.75 17.30 11.85
N TRP A 153 -9.03 16.70 10.90
CA TRP A 153 -9.18 15.29 10.51
C TRP A 153 -8.27 14.33 11.29
N ALA A 154 -7.34 14.83 12.11
CA ALA A 154 -6.29 14.03 12.74
C ALA A 154 -6.83 12.98 13.73
N GLU A 155 -7.89 13.29 14.48
CA GLU A 155 -8.49 12.36 15.46
C GLU A 155 -9.07 11.08 14.82
N SER A 156 -9.54 11.20 13.58
CA SER A 156 -10.09 10.08 12.82
C SER A 156 -9.06 9.31 12.01
N LEU A 157 -7.82 9.79 11.91
CA LEU A 157 -6.79 9.19 11.06
C LEU A 157 -6.55 7.71 11.41
N GLY A 158 -6.48 6.85 10.40
CA GLY A 158 -6.29 5.40 10.56
C GLY A 158 -7.50 4.66 11.15
N ARG A 159 -8.61 5.34 11.42
CA ARG A 159 -9.76 4.78 12.15
C ARG A 159 -11.08 4.96 11.39
N PRO A 160 -11.19 4.55 10.13
CA PRO A 160 -12.46 4.63 9.43
C PRO A 160 -13.47 3.64 9.99
N HIS A 161 -14.76 3.92 9.81
CA HIS A 161 -15.80 2.94 10.11
C HIS A 161 -15.83 1.86 9.03
N LEU A 162 -15.77 0.59 9.40
CA LEU A 162 -16.00 -0.51 8.46
C LEU A 162 -17.49 -0.61 8.17
N LEU A 163 -17.88 -0.43 6.92
CA LEU A 163 -19.28 -0.53 6.48
C LEU A 163 -19.63 -1.95 6.05
N ARG A 164 -18.77 -2.57 5.24
CA ARG A 164 -18.95 -3.90 4.66
C ARG A 164 -17.59 -4.52 4.34
N ALA A 165 -17.49 -5.85 4.45
CA ALA A 165 -16.37 -6.62 3.95
C ALA A 165 -16.88 -7.84 3.18
N TRP A 166 -16.11 -8.27 2.20
CA TRP A 166 -16.42 -9.43 1.37
C TRP A 166 -15.14 -10.07 0.84
N HIS A 167 -15.25 -11.30 0.41
CA HIS A 167 -14.22 -11.97 -0.37
C HIS A 167 -14.83 -12.73 -1.54
N TYR A 168 -14.01 -12.97 -2.55
CA TYR A 168 -14.38 -13.75 -3.72
C TYR A 168 -13.13 -14.38 -4.32
N GLY A 169 -13.31 -15.42 -5.11
CA GLY A 169 -12.19 -16.13 -5.72
C GLY A 169 -12.68 -17.24 -6.64
N ASP A 170 -11.74 -18.03 -7.11
CA ASP A 170 -12.05 -19.25 -7.83
C ASP A 170 -12.30 -20.41 -6.86
N VAL A 171 -13.16 -21.36 -7.25
CA VAL A 171 -13.48 -22.55 -6.44
C VAL A 171 -12.30 -23.51 -6.27
N PHE A 172 -11.20 -23.32 -7.00
CA PHE A 172 -9.98 -24.13 -6.86
C PHE A 172 -9.04 -23.58 -5.78
N GLY A 173 -9.32 -22.38 -5.26
CA GLY A 173 -8.54 -21.74 -4.21
C GLY A 173 -7.19 -21.18 -4.67
N SER A 174 -6.98 -20.98 -5.97
CA SER A 174 -5.73 -20.41 -6.48
C SER A 174 -5.57 -18.95 -6.05
N GLN A 175 -6.64 -18.16 -6.13
CA GLN A 175 -6.63 -16.74 -5.75
C GLN A 175 -7.86 -16.36 -4.93
N THR A 176 -7.65 -15.43 -4.00
CA THR A 176 -8.71 -14.81 -3.21
C THR A 176 -8.56 -13.31 -3.28
N SER A 177 -9.63 -12.60 -3.63
CA SER A 177 -9.73 -11.17 -3.51
C SER A 177 -10.54 -10.80 -2.27
N ALA A 178 -10.02 -9.91 -1.43
CA ALA A 178 -10.71 -9.35 -0.28
C ALA A 178 -11.05 -7.89 -0.58
N GLY A 179 -12.28 -7.48 -0.25
CA GLY A 179 -12.75 -6.12 -0.39
C GLY A 179 -13.37 -5.60 0.89
N ALA A 180 -13.15 -4.32 1.19
CA ALA A 180 -13.81 -3.65 2.30
C ALA A 180 -14.19 -2.21 1.94
N LEU A 181 -15.41 -1.83 2.31
CA LEU A 181 -15.91 -0.47 2.20
C LEU A 181 -15.80 0.19 3.58
N PHE A 182 -15.14 1.34 3.60
CA PHE A 182 -14.84 2.12 4.79
C PHE A 182 -15.42 3.52 4.68
N ASP A 183 -15.75 4.15 5.82
CA ASP A 183 -16.24 5.52 5.88
C ASP A 183 -15.40 6.41 6.79
N TYR A 184 -15.11 7.61 6.29
CA TYR A 184 -14.66 8.74 7.11
C TYR A 184 -15.71 9.85 7.15
N ARG A 185 -16.67 9.74 8.09
CA ARG A 185 -17.69 10.76 8.37
C ARG A 185 -18.49 11.16 7.10
N GLY A 186 -19.00 10.16 6.38
CA GLY A 186 -19.77 10.34 5.13
C GLY A 186 -18.92 10.39 3.85
N ARG A 187 -17.67 9.89 3.90
CA ARG A 187 -16.76 9.77 2.77
C ARG A 187 -16.30 8.32 2.63
N ASP A 188 -17.02 7.60 1.77
CA ASP A 188 -16.74 6.19 1.50
C ASP A 188 -15.47 6.01 0.67
N HIS A 189 -14.68 5.01 1.05
CA HIS A 189 -13.59 4.50 0.25
C HIS A 189 -13.52 2.97 0.31
N LEU A 190 -13.04 2.40 -0.77
CA LEU A 190 -12.87 0.98 -0.97
C LEU A 190 -11.40 0.63 -0.81
N LEU A 191 -11.09 -0.45 -0.09
CA LEU A 191 -9.84 -1.18 -0.20
C LEU A 191 -10.10 -2.51 -0.91
N MET A 192 -9.31 -2.83 -1.93
CA MET A 192 -9.27 -4.14 -2.57
C MET A 192 -7.87 -4.74 -2.44
N VAL A 193 -7.81 -6.03 -2.15
CA VAL A 193 -6.57 -6.81 -2.02
C VAL A 193 -6.72 -8.12 -2.78
N LEU A 194 -5.74 -8.47 -3.60
CA LEU A 194 -5.62 -9.78 -4.24
C LEU A 194 -4.54 -10.59 -3.54
N ILE A 195 -4.88 -11.82 -3.16
CA ILE A 195 -4.03 -12.81 -2.52
C ILE A 195 -3.87 -13.97 -3.50
N ASP A 196 -2.63 -14.44 -3.68
CA ASP A 196 -2.33 -15.54 -4.60
C ASP A 196 -1.66 -16.69 -3.85
N HIS A 197 -2.43 -17.76 -3.64
CA HIS A 197 -2.03 -18.93 -2.85
C HIS A 197 -1.02 -19.82 -3.57
N ASP A 198 -1.02 -19.80 -4.91
CA ASP A 198 -0.01 -20.50 -5.72
C ASP A 198 1.36 -19.80 -5.67
N LEU A 199 1.39 -18.51 -5.32
CA LEU A 199 2.59 -17.71 -5.10
C LEU A 199 2.87 -17.48 -3.61
N GLY A 200 2.56 -18.47 -2.78
CA GLY A 200 2.86 -18.46 -1.35
C GLY A 200 1.74 -17.88 -0.48
N GLY A 201 0.74 -17.21 -1.06
CA GLY A 201 -0.42 -16.64 -0.36
C GLY A 201 -0.19 -15.26 0.23
N GLY A 202 0.79 -14.51 -0.28
CA GLY A 202 1.00 -13.11 0.06
C GLY A 202 0.13 -12.16 -0.77
N VAL A 203 0.24 -10.86 -0.46
CA VAL A 203 -0.43 -9.81 -1.25
C VAL A 203 0.18 -9.73 -2.65
N LYS A 204 -0.63 -9.99 -3.66
CA LYS A 204 -0.24 -9.90 -5.08
C LYS A 204 -0.58 -8.55 -5.69
N ASP A 205 -1.67 -7.93 -5.24
CA ASP A 205 -2.13 -6.62 -5.70
C ASP A 205 -2.96 -5.95 -4.59
N CYS A 206 -2.96 -4.63 -4.51
CA CYS A 206 -3.87 -3.89 -3.62
C CYS A 206 -4.09 -2.46 -4.08
N TRP A 207 -5.33 -1.97 -4.03
CA TRP A 207 -5.66 -0.62 -4.48
C TRP A 207 -6.85 -0.02 -3.74
N VAL A 208 -6.95 1.30 -3.84
CA VAL A 208 -8.02 2.09 -3.22
C VAL A 208 -8.85 2.80 -4.27
N ALA A 209 -10.15 2.96 -4.01
CA ALA A 209 -11.01 3.85 -4.77
C ALA A 209 -11.94 4.65 -3.85
N GLU A 210 -12.41 5.80 -4.32
CA GLU A 210 -13.33 6.67 -3.59
C GLU A 210 -14.63 6.91 -4.38
N GLY A 211 -15.63 7.45 -3.68
CA GLY A 211 -16.85 7.97 -4.30
C GLY A 211 -17.73 6.89 -4.91
N ARG A 212 -18.35 7.18 -6.06
CA ARG A 212 -19.32 6.27 -6.70
C ARG A 212 -18.72 4.90 -7.00
N ARG A 213 -17.48 4.88 -7.51
CA ARG A 213 -16.79 3.63 -7.83
C ARG A 213 -16.58 2.75 -6.59
N ALA A 214 -16.31 3.34 -5.43
CA ALA A 214 -16.18 2.59 -4.18
C ALA A 214 -17.51 1.95 -3.77
N ARG A 215 -18.60 2.73 -3.78
CA ARG A 215 -19.93 2.27 -3.35
C ARG A 215 -20.52 1.17 -4.23
N GLU A 216 -20.34 1.24 -5.54
CA GLU A 216 -20.95 0.31 -6.48
C GLU A 216 -20.12 -0.98 -6.66
N MET A 217 -18.87 -1.02 -6.18
CA MET A 217 -17.93 -2.10 -6.47
C MET A 217 -18.40 -3.46 -5.94
N ARG A 218 -18.86 -3.52 -4.69
CA ARG A 218 -19.29 -4.78 -4.05
C ARG A 218 -20.38 -5.45 -4.88
N ASP A 219 -21.42 -4.70 -5.22
CA ASP A 219 -22.57 -5.22 -5.96
C ASP A 219 -22.21 -5.59 -7.40
N ALA A 220 -21.34 -4.79 -8.05
CA ALA A 220 -20.83 -5.12 -9.37
C ALA A 220 -20.00 -6.42 -9.38
N ILE A 221 -19.18 -6.66 -8.34
CA ILE A 221 -18.42 -7.90 -8.18
C ILE A 221 -19.35 -9.07 -7.89
N ALA A 222 -20.27 -8.93 -6.94
CA ALA A 222 -21.23 -9.99 -6.60
C ALA A 222 -22.03 -10.44 -7.82
N ALA A 223 -22.54 -9.49 -8.62
CA ALA A 223 -23.26 -9.77 -9.86
C ALA A 223 -22.38 -10.50 -10.90
N ARG A 224 -21.10 -10.12 -11.00
CA ARG A 224 -20.14 -10.81 -11.88
C ARG A 224 -19.89 -12.25 -11.41
N MET A 225 -19.62 -12.45 -10.12
CA MET A 225 -19.31 -13.79 -9.58
C MET A 225 -20.51 -14.72 -9.67
N ALA A 226 -21.74 -14.22 -9.47
CA ALA A 226 -22.96 -15.00 -9.65
C ALA A 226 -23.19 -15.52 -11.08
N SER A 227 -22.47 -14.97 -12.07
CA SER A 227 -22.54 -15.42 -13.48
C SER A 227 -21.44 -16.42 -13.87
N ASP A 228 -20.57 -16.80 -12.93
CA ASP A 228 -19.43 -17.69 -13.14
C ASP A 228 -19.49 -18.89 -12.19
N ASP A 229 -19.86 -20.06 -12.72
CA ASP A 229 -20.00 -21.31 -11.95
C ASP A 229 -18.67 -21.78 -11.32
N ALA A 230 -17.53 -21.22 -11.74
CA ALA A 230 -16.21 -21.51 -11.18
C ALA A 230 -15.73 -20.47 -10.16
N ALA A 231 -16.59 -19.52 -9.76
CA ALA A 231 -16.29 -18.49 -8.78
C ALA A 231 -17.20 -18.55 -7.55
N PHE A 232 -16.74 -17.99 -6.44
CA PHE A 232 -17.55 -17.78 -5.24
C PHE A 232 -17.53 -16.30 -4.85
N PHE A 233 -18.54 -15.87 -4.10
CA PHE A 233 -18.60 -14.55 -3.47
C PHE A 233 -19.31 -14.67 -2.14
N GLU A 234 -18.72 -14.11 -1.08
CA GLU A 234 -19.34 -14.10 0.25
C GLU A 234 -19.07 -12.77 0.95
N ASP A 235 -20.08 -12.23 1.61
CA ASP A 235 -19.85 -11.18 2.59
C ASP A 235 -19.25 -11.82 3.85
N ILE A 236 -18.28 -11.14 4.45
CA ILE A 236 -17.59 -11.58 5.66
C ILE A 236 -17.66 -10.48 6.71
N ASP A 237 -17.54 -10.87 7.98
CA ASP A 237 -17.51 -9.92 9.08
C ASP A 237 -16.10 -9.33 9.28
N ALA A 238 -15.95 -8.48 10.29
CA ALA A 238 -14.69 -7.86 10.64
C ALA A 238 -13.61 -8.89 11.02
N ALA A 239 -13.98 -9.94 11.76
CA ALA A 239 -13.03 -10.96 12.20
C ALA A 239 -12.49 -11.76 11.02
N GLY A 240 -13.36 -12.21 10.11
CA GLY A 240 -12.97 -12.92 8.90
C GLY A 240 -12.11 -12.07 7.96
N PHE A 241 -12.43 -10.78 7.80
CA PHE A 241 -11.59 -9.88 6.99
C PHE A 241 -10.21 -9.65 7.61
N ALA A 242 -10.15 -9.47 8.95
CA ALA A 242 -8.90 -9.31 9.67
C ALA A 242 -8.03 -10.57 9.60
N GLU A 243 -8.61 -11.76 9.76
CA GLU A 243 -7.91 -13.04 9.64
C GLU A 243 -7.34 -13.24 8.23
N LEU A 244 -8.16 -13.01 7.20
CA LEU A 244 -7.76 -13.16 5.81
C LEU A 244 -6.59 -12.24 5.45
N LEU A 245 -6.68 -10.95 5.78
CA LEU A 245 -5.60 -10.00 5.53
C LEU A 245 -4.38 -10.25 6.41
N GLY A 246 -4.57 -10.59 7.69
CA GLY A 246 -3.48 -10.89 8.61
C GLY A 246 -2.65 -12.08 8.12
N SER A 247 -3.30 -13.14 7.66
CA SER A 247 -2.64 -14.30 7.06
C SER A 247 -1.83 -13.94 5.80
N ALA A 248 -2.38 -13.10 4.92
CA ALA A 248 -1.68 -12.68 3.71
C ALA A 248 -0.50 -11.72 3.99
N LEU A 249 -0.68 -10.79 4.94
CA LEU A 249 0.34 -9.81 5.31
C LEU A 249 1.49 -10.41 6.12
N ALA A 250 1.29 -11.58 6.74
CA ALA A 250 2.35 -12.35 7.38
C ALA A 250 3.30 -13.04 6.39
N LYS A 251 3.00 -12.98 5.08
CA LYS A 251 3.79 -13.58 4.02
C LYS A 251 4.40 -12.50 3.12
N PRO A 252 5.56 -12.78 2.46
CA PRO A 252 6.14 -11.85 1.52
C PRO A 252 5.14 -11.49 0.39
N PRO A 253 5.02 -10.20 0.01
CA PRO A 253 4.20 -9.82 -1.14
C PRO A 253 4.73 -10.47 -2.43
N CYS A 254 3.83 -10.76 -3.37
CA CYS A 254 4.15 -11.50 -4.59
C CYS A 254 3.63 -10.85 -5.90
N PRO A 255 3.76 -9.52 -6.10
CA PRO A 255 3.37 -8.87 -7.35
C PRO A 255 4.20 -9.39 -8.53
N ARG A 256 3.59 -9.48 -9.72
CA ARG A 256 4.25 -10.00 -10.94
C ARG A 256 4.16 -9.05 -12.13
N GLN A 257 3.09 -8.28 -12.22
CA GLN A 257 2.88 -7.30 -13.27
C GLN A 257 3.34 -5.91 -12.80
N VAL A 258 3.66 -5.02 -13.75
CA VAL A 258 4.15 -3.67 -13.42
C VAL A 258 3.14 -2.87 -12.59
N ASP A 259 1.86 -2.95 -12.94
CA ASP A 259 0.78 -2.31 -12.18
C ASP A 259 0.68 -2.87 -10.76
N GLN A 260 0.77 -4.19 -10.60
CA GLN A 260 0.79 -4.84 -9.28
C GLN A 260 1.97 -4.39 -8.41
N VAL A 261 3.16 -4.26 -9.01
CA VAL A 261 4.34 -3.78 -8.29
C VAL A 261 4.12 -2.34 -7.82
N GLU A 262 3.61 -1.47 -8.69
CA GLU A 262 3.30 -0.08 -8.33
C GLU A 262 2.20 0.03 -7.26
N ASP A 263 1.15 -0.77 -7.39
CA ASP A 263 0.00 -0.76 -6.48
C ASP A 263 0.40 -1.28 -5.09
N VAL A 264 1.13 -2.40 -5.01
CA VAL A 264 1.69 -2.90 -3.74
C VAL A 264 2.65 -1.87 -3.13
N ALA A 265 3.57 -1.30 -3.91
CA ALA A 265 4.48 -0.26 -3.43
C ALA A 265 3.75 0.95 -2.83
N THR A 266 2.60 1.31 -3.41
CA THR A 266 1.80 2.47 -3.00
C THR A 266 0.96 2.16 -1.76
N TYR A 267 0.26 1.03 -1.73
CA TYR A 267 -0.85 0.80 -0.80
C TYR A 267 -0.56 -0.25 0.28
N PHE A 268 0.57 -0.96 0.27
CA PHE A 268 0.84 -2.04 1.23
C PHE A 268 0.71 -1.62 2.71
N TYR A 269 1.30 -0.48 3.10
CA TYR A 269 1.18 0.02 4.48
C TYR A 269 -0.22 0.51 4.84
N LEU A 270 -1.00 0.96 3.85
CA LEU A 270 -2.41 1.28 4.05
C LEU A 270 -3.23 0.00 4.26
N THR A 271 -3.00 -1.04 3.45
CA THR A 271 -3.60 -2.37 3.64
C THR A 271 -3.30 -2.90 5.04
N ARG A 272 -2.04 -2.81 5.49
CA ARG A 272 -1.66 -3.22 6.84
C ARG A 272 -2.36 -2.41 7.92
N SER A 273 -2.41 -1.08 7.78
CA SER A 273 -3.11 -0.20 8.71
C SER A 273 -4.61 -0.54 8.82
N ARG A 274 -5.25 -0.89 7.70
CA ARG A 274 -6.66 -1.34 7.69
C ARG A 274 -6.83 -2.71 8.33
N ALA A 275 -5.95 -3.67 8.07
CA ALA A 275 -5.96 -4.97 8.74
C ALA A 275 -5.84 -4.81 10.26
N ASP A 276 -4.84 -4.04 10.73
CA ASP A 276 -4.62 -3.72 12.15
C ASP A 276 -5.86 -3.06 12.78
N HIS A 277 -6.51 -2.15 12.05
CA HIS A 277 -7.71 -1.45 12.53
C HIS A 277 -8.93 -2.36 12.62
N VAL A 278 -9.18 -3.18 11.60
CA VAL A 278 -10.31 -4.11 11.61
C VAL A 278 -10.11 -5.20 12.66
N ALA A 279 -8.88 -5.69 12.87
CA ALA A 279 -8.56 -6.63 13.95
C ALA A 279 -8.95 -6.05 15.33
N ARG A 280 -8.58 -4.79 15.61
CA ARG A 280 -8.98 -4.11 16.85
C ARG A 280 -10.50 -3.97 16.99
N LEU A 281 -11.23 -3.71 15.90
CA LEU A 281 -12.69 -3.66 15.92
C LEU A 281 -13.32 -5.02 16.21
N ALA A 282 -12.69 -6.10 15.77
CA ALA A 282 -13.12 -7.47 16.03
C ALA A 282 -12.77 -7.97 17.45
N GLY A 283 -12.00 -7.21 18.23
CA GLY A 283 -11.53 -7.60 19.56
C GLY A 283 -10.32 -8.54 19.57
N ALA A 284 -9.55 -8.55 18.47
CA ALA A 284 -8.30 -9.28 18.32
C ALA A 284 -7.06 -8.42 18.65
#